data_AF-A0A0C2M5H4-F1
#
_entry.id   AF-A0A0C2M5H4-F1
#
_cell.length_a   1.000
_cell.length_b   1.000
_cell.length_c   1.000
_cell.angle_alpha   90.00
_cell.angle_beta   90.00
_cell.angle_gamma   90.00
#
_symmetry.space_group_name_H-M   'P 1'
#
loop_
_entity.id
_entity.type
_entity.pdbx_description
1 polymer ?
#
loop_
_entity_poly.entity_id
_entity_poly.type
_entity_poly.pdbx_seq_one_letter_code
_entity_poly.pdbx_strand_id
1 'polypeptide(L)'
;MVPRQNRISDQMRTLIFKLVYEDFKAQREVARTLNIPKSTVSSIIKKFEETEQVSASTRGGARNTIITQQIKDRIIELMNDDLTTNLREIQQQLGVDVAEKTI
;
A
#
# COMPACT_ATOMS: atom_id res chain seq x y z
N MET A 1 -3.97 5.33 24.04
CA MET A 1 -4.85 5.75 22.93
C MET A 1 -4.85 4.64 21.88
N VAL A 2 -5.96 3.91 21.72
CA VAL A 2 -6.02 2.75 20.81
C VAL A 2 -6.19 3.26 19.37
N PRO A 3 -5.37 2.81 18.40
CA PRO A 3 -5.57 3.17 17.00
C PRO A 3 -6.94 2.69 16.53
N ARG A 4 -7.79 3.62 16.07
CA ARG A 4 -9.12 3.32 15.55
C ARG A 4 -8.97 2.54 14.24
N GLN A 5 -8.99 1.21 14.30
CA GLN A 5 -8.84 0.36 13.12
C GLN A 5 -10.14 0.41 12.28
N ASN A 6 -10.17 1.28 11.27
CA ASN A 6 -11.30 1.34 10.35
C ASN A 6 -11.07 0.38 9.16
N ARG A 7 -11.59 -0.86 9.29
CA ARG A 7 -11.54 -1.91 8.26
C ARG A 7 -12.73 -1.83 7.30
N ILE A 8 -12.96 -0.66 6.69
CA ILE A 8 -13.90 -0.62 5.56
C ILE A 8 -13.18 -1.29 4.37
N SER A 9 -13.81 -2.31 3.77
CA SER A 9 -13.28 -2.98 2.57
C SER A 9 -13.35 -2.05 1.36
N ASP A 10 -12.50 -2.27 0.37
CA ASP A 10 -12.50 -1.44 -0.84
C ASP A 10 -13.81 -1.59 -1.61
N GLN A 11 -14.43 -2.77 -1.61
CA GLN A 11 -15.77 -2.97 -2.16
C GLN A 11 -16.82 -2.05 -1.52
N MET A 12 -16.76 -1.88 -0.20
CA MET A 12 -17.67 -1.01 0.53
C MET A 12 -17.36 0.47 0.27
N ARG A 13 -16.08 0.84 0.05
CA ARG A 13 -15.71 2.20 -0.40
C ARG A 13 -16.28 2.51 -1.78
N THR A 14 -16.17 1.57 -2.72
CA THR A 14 -16.76 1.71 -4.06
C THR A 14 -18.28 1.86 -3.98
N LEU A 15 -18.95 1.09 -3.13
CA LEU A 15 -20.39 1.22 -2.94
C LEU A 15 -20.77 2.60 -2.38
N ILE A 16 -20.04 3.11 -1.38
CA ILE A 16 -20.25 4.45 -0.83
C ILE A 16 -20.06 5.52 -1.92
N PHE A 17 -19.03 5.36 -2.76
CA PHE A 17 -18.76 6.28 -3.86
C PHE A 17 -19.92 6.33 -4.85
N LYS A 18 -20.38 5.17 -5.34
CA LYS A 18 -21.50 5.07 -6.27
C LYS A 18 -22.78 5.69 -5.71
N LEU A 19 -23.13 5.39 -4.47
CA LEU A 19 -24.34 5.93 -3.84
C LEU A 19 -24.32 7.45 -3.72
N VAL A 20 -23.15 8.07 -3.60
CA VAL A 20 -23.01 9.53 -3.42
C VAL A 20 -22.85 10.27 -4.75
N TYR A 21 -22.05 9.74 -5.67
CA TYR A 21 -21.72 10.41 -6.94
C TYR A 21 -22.57 9.96 -8.13
N GLU A 22 -23.02 8.70 -8.18
CA GLU A 22 -23.90 8.18 -9.26
C GLU A 22 -25.37 8.37 -8.89
N ASP A 23 -25.76 7.96 -7.67
CA ASP A 23 -27.16 8.02 -7.20
C ASP A 23 -27.52 9.35 -6.50
N PHE A 24 -26.57 10.29 -6.36
CA PHE A 24 -26.74 11.60 -5.71
C PHE A 24 -27.37 11.55 -4.29
N LYS A 25 -27.17 10.46 -3.55
CA LYS A 25 -27.73 10.33 -2.20
C LYS A 25 -26.97 11.16 -1.20
N ALA A 26 -27.69 11.70 -0.22
CA ALA A 26 -27.06 12.44 0.86
C ALA A 26 -26.15 11.51 1.70
N GLN A 27 -24.96 11.98 2.08
CA GLN A 27 -24.02 11.20 2.90
C GLN A 27 -24.65 10.65 4.20
N ARG A 28 -25.61 11.38 4.77
CA ARG A 28 -26.37 10.97 5.96
C ARG A 28 -27.27 9.77 5.68
N GLU A 29 -27.87 9.71 4.50
CA GLU A 29 -28.71 8.59 4.06
C GLU A 29 -27.84 7.36 3.82
N VAL A 30 -26.74 7.50 3.08
CA VAL A 30 -25.77 6.43 2.83
C VAL A 30 -25.22 5.84 4.14
N ALA A 31 -24.90 6.69 5.11
CA ALA A 31 -24.46 6.27 6.44
C ALA A 31 -25.51 5.42 7.18
N ARG A 32 -26.80 5.81 7.10
CA ARG A 32 -27.91 5.05 7.71
C ARG A 32 -28.13 3.73 6.99
N THR A 33 -28.16 3.73 5.66
CA THR A 33 -28.40 2.55 4.82
C THR A 33 -27.32 1.50 5.00
N LEU A 34 -26.05 1.91 5.08
CA LEU A 34 -24.91 1.02 5.23
C LEU A 34 -24.54 0.76 6.70
N ASN A 35 -25.29 1.32 7.65
CA ASN A 35 -25.04 1.24 9.09
C ASN A 35 -23.59 1.57 9.49
N ILE A 36 -23.05 2.66 8.91
CA ILE A 36 -21.69 3.14 9.17
C ILE A 36 -21.72 4.57 9.71
N PRO A 37 -20.72 4.97 10.54
CA PRO A 37 -20.66 6.35 11.02
C PRO A 37 -20.58 7.35 9.86
N LYS A 38 -21.36 8.43 9.93
CA LYS A 38 -21.31 9.55 8.95
C LYS A 38 -19.87 10.08 8.78
N SER A 39 -19.11 10.13 9.87
CA SER A 39 -17.70 10.53 9.84
C SER A 39 -16.87 9.67 8.90
N THR A 40 -17.14 8.36 8.84
CA THR A 40 -16.42 7.44 7.97
C THR A 40 -16.77 7.69 6.49
N VAL A 41 -18.05 7.87 6.17
CA VAL A 41 -18.50 8.23 4.82
C VAL A 41 -17.84 9.54 4.36
N SER A 42 -17.87 10.56 5.21
CA SER A 42 -17.25 11.87 4.94
C SER A 42 -15.74 11.76 4.74
N SER A 43 -15.03 10.98 5.56
CA SER A 43 -13.59 10.78 5.38
C SER A 43 -13.24 10.03 4.09
N ILE A 44 -14.07 9.08 3.66
CA ILE A 44 -13.86 8.36 2.40
C ILE A 44 -14.05 9.29 1.20
N ILE A 45 -15.11 10.10 1.21
CA ILE A 45 -15.38 11.07 0.13
C ILE A 45 -14.30 12.14 0.07
N LYS A 46 -13.92 12.73 1.21
CA LYS A 46 -12.85 13.73 1.26
C LYS A 46 -11.53 13.19 0.71
N LYS A 47 -11.20 11.94 1.05
CA LYS A 47 -10.01 11.27 0.52
C LYS A 47 -10.09 11.06 -0.99
N PHE A 48 -11.27 10.70 -1.51
CA PHE A 48 -11.48 10.60 -2.95
C PHE A 48 -11.30 11.96 -3.63
N GLU A 49 -11.87 13.04 -3.09
CA GLU A 49 -11.68 14.40 -3.62
C GLU A 49 -10.19 14.84 -3.63
N GLU A 50 -9.40 14.37 -2.66
CA GLU A 50 -7.98 14.70 -2.55
C GLU A 50 -7.06 13.85 -3.44
N THR A 51 -7.43 12.60 -3.72
CA THR A 51 -6.51 11.62 -4.35
C THR A 51 -7.05 10.98 -5.62
N GLU A 52 -8.31 11.22 -5.97
CA GLU A 52 -9.09 10.55 -7.04
C GLU A 52 -9.10 9.01 -6.91
N GLN A 53 -8.72 8.49 -5.74
CA GLN A 53 -8.60 7.06 -5.47
C GLN A 53 -9.68 6.63 -4.49
N VAL A 54 -10.47 5.64 -4.90
CA VAL A 54 -11.50 5.01 -4.04
C VAL A 54 -10.87 3.99 -3.08
N SER A 55 -9.70 3.45 -3.42
CA SER A 55 -9.00 2.44 -2.62
C SER A 55 -8.42 3.03 -1.34
N ALA A 56 -8.29 2.20 -0.30
CA ALA A 56 -7.45 2.57 0.83
C ALA A 56 -5.99 2.71 0.38
N SER A 57 -5.39 3.88 0.58
CA SER A 57 -3.92 4.02 0.52
C SER A 57 -3.23 2.88 1.26
N THR A 58 -2.17 2.37 0.64
CA THR A 58 -1.26 1.42 1.26
C THR A 58 -0.84 1.96 2.63
N ARG A 59 -1.09 1.17 3.68
CA ARG A 59 -0.56 1.50 5.01
C ARG A 59 0.95 1.50 4.91
N GLY A 60 1.59 2.51 5.50
CA GLY A 60 3.04 2.57 5.55
C GLY A 60 3.64 1.27 6.10
N GLY A 61 4.71 0.81 5.44
CA GLY A 61 5.57 -0.28 5.88
C GLY A 61 6.95 0.25 6.29
N ALA A 62 7.85 -0.65 6.68
CA ALA A 62 9.24 -0.30 6.94
C ALA A 62 9.84 0.35 5.69
N ARG A 63 10.26 1.61 5.79
CA ARG A 63 10.88 2.39 4.70
C ARG A 63 12.37 2.08 4.51
N ASN A 64 12.93 1.23 5.36
CA ASN A 64 14.38 1.03 5.45
C ASN A 64 14.77 -0.15 4.56
N THR A 65 14.65 0.01 3.24
CA THR A 65 15.15 -1.01 2.31
C THR A 65 16.64 -0.78 2.12
N ILE A 66 17.48 -1.61 2.75
CA ILE A 66 18.93 -1.61 2.50
C ILE A 66 19.20 -1.97 1.02
N ILE A 67 18.35 -2.82 0.45
CA ILE A 67 18.34 -3.17 -0.97
C ILE A 67 17.53 -2.15 -1.75
N THR A 68 18.23 -1.15 -2.32
CA THR A 68 17.67 -0.22 -3.28
C THR A 68 17.45 -0.90 -4.64
N GLN A 69 16.71 -0.26 -5.54
CA GLN A 69 16.50 -0.80 -6.89
C GLN A 69 17.83 -1.00 -7.64
N GLN A 70 18.78 -0.07 -7.48
CA GLN A 70 20.13 -0.18 -8.05
C GLN A 70 20.87 -1.44 -7.59
N ILE A 71 20.74 -1.80 -6.30
CA ILE A 71 21.35 -3.00 -5.74
C ILE A 71 20.68 -4.25 -6.33
N LYS A 72 19.36 -4.25 -6.54
CA LYS A 72 18.66 -5.38 -7.21
C LYS A 72 19.13 -5.58 -8.63
N ASP A 73 19.23 -4.50 -9.40
CA ASP A 73 19.65 -4.56 -10.79
C ASP A 73 21.09 -5.11 -10.87
N ARG A 74 21.95 -4.72 -9.93
CA ARG A 74 23.31 -5.24 -9.80
C ARG A 74 23.36 -6.73 -9.39
N ILE A 75 22.49 -7.19 -8.50
CA ILE A 75 22.37 -8.63 -8.18
C ILE A 75 22.00 -9.42 -9.43
N ILE A 76 21.06 -8.92 -10.23
CA ILE A 76 20.61 -9.59 -11.47
C ILE A 76 21.76 -9.66 -12.49
N GLU A 77 22.54 -8.60 -12.66
CA GLU A 77 23.74 -8.62 -13.51
C GLU A 77 24.74 -9.70 -13.07
N LEU A 78 25.07 -9.75 -11.77
CA LEU A 78 26.03 -10.71 -11.24
C LEU A 78 25.57 -12.18 -11.40
N MET A 79 24.26 -12.43 -11.24
CA MET A 79 23.69 -13.76 -11.46
C MET A 79 23.68 -14.17 -12.94
N ASN A 80 23.55 -13.22 -13.85
CA ASN A 80 23.53 -13.48 -15.30
C ASN A 80 24.95 -13.67 -15.86
N ASP A 81 25.95 -12.99 -15.29
CA ASP A 81 27.35 -13.09 -15.73
C ASP A 81 27.99 -14.43 -15.29
N ASP A 82 27.67 -14.94 -14.09
CA ASP A 82 28.12 -16.25 -13.62
C ASP A 82 27.10 -16.91 -12.68
N LEU A 83 26.43 -17.95 -13.20
CA LEU A 83 25.42 -18.74 -12.48
C LEU A 83 26.00 -19.55 -11.30
N THR A 84 27.33 -19.59 -11.13
CA THR A 84 27.98 -20.29 -10.01
C THR A 84 28.25 -19.38 -8.81
N THR A 85 28.00 -18.08 -8.93
CA THR A 85 28.27 -17.11 -7.87
C THR A 85 27.39 -17.36 -6.64
N ASN A 86 28.02 -17.50 -5.47
CA ASN A 86 27.34 -17.75 -4.20
C ASN A 86 26.78 -16.43 -3.62
N LEU A 87 25.69 -16.50 -2.84
CA LEU A 87 25.07 -15.34 -2.18
C LEU A 87 26.06 -14.55 -1.32
N ARG A 88 27.05 -15.22 -0.70
CA ARG A 88 28.15 -14.57 0.03
C ARG A 88 29.05 -13.71 -0.86
N GLU A 89 29.32 -14.18 -2.07
CA GLU A 89 30.19 -13.48 -3.03
C GLU A 89 29.47 -12.26 -3.57
N ILE A 90 28.17 -12.40 -3.87
CA ILE A 90 27.29 -11.28 -4.23
C ILE A 90 27.26 -10.24 -3.11
N GLN A 91 27.12 -10.66 -1.85
CA GLN A 91 27.16 -9.75 -0.70
C GLN A 91 28.48 -8.97 -0.60
N GLN A 92 29.61 -9.66 -0.78
CA GLN A 92 30.94 -9.03 -0.77
C GLN A 92 31.13 -8.05 -1.93
N GLN A 93 30.68 -8.41 -3.13
CA GLN A 93 30.79 -7.56 -4.32
C GLN A 93 29.90 -6.31 -4.25
N LEU A 94 28.74 -6.41 -3.59
CA LEU A 94 27.83 -5.27 -3.41
C LEU A 94 28.24 -4.36 -2.26
N GLY A 95 29.14 -4.80 -1.37
CA GLY A 95 29.64 -3.99 -0.25
C GLY A 95 28.57 -3.54 0.74
N VAL A 96 27.44 -4.26 0.82
CA VAL A 96 26.29 -3.93 1.67
C VAL A 96 26.21 -4.85 2.88
N ASP A 97 25.94 -4.25 4.04
CA ASP A 97 25.67 -4.96 5.29
C ASP A 97 24.22 -5.48 5.31
N VAL A 98 23.98 -6.57 4.57
CA VAL A 98 22.70 -7.28 4.52
C VAL A 98 22.90 -8.74 4.88
N ALA A 99 21.95 -9.35 5.59
CA ALA A 99 22.00 -10.79 5.83
C ALA A 99 21.78 -11.56 4.51
N GLU A 100 22.44 -12.72 4.33
CA GLU A 100 22.29 -13.57 3.13
C GLU A 100 20.83 -13.83 2.76
N LYS A 101 19.94 -14.02 3.75
CA LYS A 101 18.48 -14.19 3.56
C LYS A 101 17.78 -13.00 2.85
N THR A 102 18.40 -11.83 2.88
CA THR A 102 17.85 -10.59 2.32
C THR A 102 18.14 -10.48 0.83
N ILE A 103 19.21 -11.13 0.36
CA ILE A 103 19.63 -11.25 -1.04
C ILE A 103 18.79 -12.36 -1.69
#